data_AF-A0A1X0QAF0-F1
#
_entry.id   AF-A0A1X0QAF0-F1
#
_cell.length_a   1.000
_cell.length_b   1.000
_cell.length_c   1.000
_cell.angle_alpha   90.00
_cell.angle_beta   90.00
_cell.angle_gamma   90.00
#
_symmetry.space_group_name_H-M   'P 1'
#
loop_
_entity.id
_entity.type
_entity.pdbx_description
1 polymer ?
#
loop_
_entity_poly.entity_id
_entity_poly.type
_entity_poly.pdbx_seq_one_letter_code
_entity_poly.pdbx_strand_id
1 'polypeptide(L)'
;MIIHHSFTLCLLAFSYKVNLTRFGIAIMALHNISDPFLNLAKLFYRLKMNVLNSISGFIFAITFIVPRLYIFPFIVIKQAFKSTINNKVIRCVILSSLIILQVLHVIWTSMIVKIAFRMIIG
;
A
#
# COMPACT_ATOMS: atom_id res chain seq x y z
N MET A 1 -4.58 -14.75 -8.01
CA MET A 1 -4.68 -14.84 -6.54
C MET A 1 -3.54 -15.68 -5.94
N ILE A 2 -3.35 -16.94 -6.33
CA ILE A 2 -2.31 -17.82 -5.75
C ILE A 2 -0.89 -17.27 -5.96
N ILE A 3 -0.53 -16.85 -7.18
CA ILE A 3 0.82 -16.31 -7.48
C ILE A 3 1.13 -15.05 -6.65
N HIS A 4 0.14 -14.16 -6.46
CA HIS A 4 0.29 -12.98 -5.60
C HIS A 4 0.56 -13.40 -4.15
N HIS A 5 -0.21 -14.36 -3.61
CA HIS A 5 0.00 -14.87 -2.26
C HIS A 5 1.35 -15.59 -2.09
N SER A 6 1.77 -16.40 -3.06
CA SER A 6 3.08 -17.07 -3.06
C SER A 6 4.24 -16.08 -3.06
N PHE A 7 4.14 -14.99 -3.83
CA PHE A 7 5.16 -13.96 -3.87
C PHE A 7 5.27 -13.21 -2.54
N THR A 8 4.12 -12.88 -1.93
CA THR A 8 4.10 -12.24 -0.59
C THR A 8 4.63 -13.17 0.51
N LEU A 9 4.35 -14.49 0.43
CA LEU A 9 4.88 -15.46 1.39
C LEU A 9 6.41 -15.62 1.28
N CYS A 10 6.93 -15.66 0.05
CA CYS A 10 8.36 -15.76 -0.20
C CYS A 10 9.11 -14.52 0.31
N LEU A 11 8.60 -13.32 0.02
CA LEU A 11 9.12 -12.06 0.56
C LEU A 11 9.06 -12.00 2.09
N LEU A 12 8.01 -12.54 2.70
CA LEU A 12 7.86 -12.60 4.15
C LEU A 12 8.88 -13.54 4.79
N ALA A 13 9.09 -14.74 4.21
CA ALA A 13 10.09 -15.70 4.69
C ALA A 13 11.52 -15.17 4.53
N PHE A 14 11.82 -14.48 3.43
CA PHE A 14 13.11 -13.83 3.21
C PHE A 14 13.33 -12.65 4.17
N SER A 15 12.29 -11.85 4.42
CA SER A 15 12.30 -10.77 5.41
C SER A 15 12.57 -11.27 6.83
N TYR A 16 12.03 -12.44 7.18
CA TYR A 16 12.25 -13.09 8.48
C TYR A 16 13.70 -13.56 8.67
N LYS A 17 14.33 -14.12 7.62
CA LYS A 17 15.75 -14.51 7.68
C LYS A 17 16.72 -13.32 7.76
N VAL A 18 16.31 -12.13 7.33
CA VAL A 18 17.17 -10.93 7.21
C VAL A 18 16.87 -9.88 8.31
N ASN A 19 16.00 -10.18 9.29
CA ASN A 19 15.56 -9.23 10.33
C ASN A 19 14.89 -7.94 9.76
N LEU A 20 14.21 -8.06 8.61
CA LEU A 20 13.47 -6.98 7.96
C LEU A 20 11.99 -6.95 8.35
N THR A 21 11.60 -7.75 9.34
CA THR A 21 10.23 -7.86 9.85
C THR A 21 9.63 -6.49 10.19
N ARG A 22 10.45 -5.55 10.69
CA ARG A 22 10.04 -4.17 10.97
C ARG A 22 9.53 -3.43 9.73
N PHE A 23 10.24 -3.54 8.61
CA PHE A 23 9.83 -2.91 7.35
C PHE A 23 8.59 -3.62 6.78
N GLY A 24 8.56 -4.95 6.80
CA GLY A 24 7.41 -5.71 6.32
C GLY A 24 6.12 -5.39 7.07
N ILE A 25 6.17 -5.33 8.40
CA ILE A 25 5.01 -4.99 9.25
C ILE A 25 4.53 -3.56 8.98
N ALA A 26 5.45 -2.59 8.86
CA ALA A 26 5.10 -1.21 8.56
C ALA A 26 4.35 -1.09 7.23
N ILE A 27 4.84 -1.76 6.18
CA ILE A 27 4.21 -1.76 4.86
C ILE A 27 2.82 -2.41 4.92
N MET A 28 2.71 -3.56 5.60
CA MET A 28 1.45 -4.28 5.73
C MET A 28 0.41 -3.46 6.48
N ALA A 29 0.80 -2.78 7.56
CA ALA A 29 -0.08 -1.88 8.30
C ALA A 29 -0.55 -0.69 7.46
N LEU A 30 0.35 -0.04 6.71
CA LEU A 30 0.01 1.06 5.81
C LEU A 30 -0.96 0.63 4.69
N HIS A 31 -0.84 -0.61 4.21
CA HIS A 31 -1.75 -1.13 3.19
C HIS A 31 -3.12 -1.46 3.75
N ASN A 32 -3.17 -2.08 4.92
CA ASN A 32 -4.40 -2.61 5.50
C ASN A 32 -5.32 -1.50 6.04
N ILE A 33 -4.83 -0.26 6.22
CA ILE A 33 -5.64 0.84 6.76
C ILE A 33 -6.74 1.30 5.80
N SER A 34 -6.55 1.16 4.48
CA SER A 34 -7.54 1.59 3.48
C SER A 34 -8.65 0.55 3.25
N ASP A 35 -8.37 -0.72 3.52
CA ASP A 35 -9.24 -1.84 3.14
C ASP A 35 -10.60 -1.86 3.86
N PRO A 36 -10.71 -1.50 5.16
CA PRO A 36 -12.00 -1.38 5.83
C PRO A 36 -12.93 -0.37 5.16
N PHE A 37 -12.40 0.77 4.72
CA PHE A 37 -13.18 1.83 4.07
C PHE A 37 -13.69 1.39 2.69
N LEU A 38 -12.87 0.65 1.94
CA LEU A 38 -13.28 0.07 0.66
C LEU A 38 -14.43 -0.94 0.84
N ASN A 39 -14.34 -1.78 1.86
CA ASN A 39 -15.38 -2.76 2.16
C ASN A 39 -16.66 -2.10 2.67
N LEU A 40 -16.55 -1.03 3.45
CA LEU A 40 -17.68 -0.20 3.86
C LEU A 40 -18.39 0.45 2.67
N ALA A 41 -17.63 1.03 1.71
CA ALA A 41 -18.22 1.60 0.49
C ALA A 41 -19.03 0.55 -0.29
N LYS A 42 -18.45 -0.65 -0.49
CA LYS A 42 -19.16 -1.76 -1.15
C LYS A 42 -20.42 -2.20 -0.39
N LEU A 43 -20.39 -2.16 0.94
CA LEU A 43 -21.55 -2.48 1.78
C LEU A 43 -22.66 -1.43 1.61
N PHE A 44 -22.33 -0.15 1.72
CA PHE A 44 -23.31 0.93 1.57
C PHE A 44 -23.90 1.02 0.18
N TYR A 45 -23.11 0.70 -0.86
CA TYR A 45 -23.60 0.54 -2.21
C TYR A 45 -24.68 -0.56 -2.29
N ARG A 46 -24.44 -1.72 -1.68
CA ARG A 46 -25.44 -2.81 -1.63
C ARG A 46 -26.70 -2.45 -0.84
N LEU A 47 -26.55 -1.63 0.19
CA LEU A 47 -27.68 -1.14 1.01
C LEU A 47 -28.41 0.07 0.39
N LYS A 48 -28.04 0.51 -0.82
CA LYS A 48 -28.57 1.71 -1.51
C LYS A 48 -28.43 3.01 -0.70
N MET A 49 -27.46 3.06 0.21
CA MET A 49 -27.17 4.24 1.04
C MET A 49 -26.15 5.15 0.34
N ASN A 50 -26.62 5.95 -0.62
CA ASN A 50 -25.75 6.73 -1.52
C ASN A 50 -24.85 7.72 -0.79
N VAL A 51 -25.35 8.41 0.24
CA VAL A 51 -24.58 9.39 1.02
C VAL A 51 -23.40 8.73 1.74
N LEU A 52 -23.65 7.62 2.44
CA LEU A 52 -22.63 6.86 3.17
C LEU A 52 -21.63 6.17 2.23
N ASN A 53 -22.09 5.71 1.07
CA ASN A 53 -21.21 5.19 0.02
C ASN A 53 -20.21 6.26 -0.47
N SER A 54 -20.69 7.47 -0.78
CA SER A 54 -19.84 8.58 -1.22
C SER A 54 -18.83 9.00 -0.13
N ILE A 55 -19.27 9.09 1.12
CA ILE A 55 -18.40 9.44 2.26
C ILE A 55 -17.30 8.39 2.45
N SER A 56 -17.68 7.11 2.50
CA SER A 56 -16.71 6.01 2.68
C SER A 56 -15.76 5.89 1.49
N GLY A 57 -16.21 6.14 0.26
CA GLY A 57 -15.36 6.22 -0.93
C GLY A 57 -14.34 7.36 -0.86
N PHE A 58 -14.73 8.53 -0.36
CA PHE A 58 -13.82 9.66 -0.15
C PHE A 58 -12.77 9.36 0.93
N ILE A 59 -13.20 8.81 2.07
CA ILE A 59 -12.28 8.40 3.14
C ILE A 59 -11.33 7.31 2.64
N PHE A 60 -11.82 6.35 1.85
CA PHE A 60 -10.99 5.35 1.19
C PHE A 60 -9.92 6.01 0.30
N ALA A 61 -10.27 6.99 -0.52
CA ALA A 61 -9.31 7.67 -1.39
C ALA A 61 -8.20 8.38 -0.59
N ILE A 62 -8.56 9.10 0.47
CA ILE A 62 -7.58 9.79 1.35
C ILE A 62 -6.67 8.77 2.05
N THR A 63 -7.27 7.77 2.69
CA THR A 63 -6.53 6.72 3.41
C THR A 63 -5.74 5.81 2.47
N PHE A 64 -6.07 5.80 1.18
CA PHE A 64 -5.29 5.10 0.18
C PHE A 64 -4.05 5.89 -0.24
N ILE A 65 -4.23 7.19 -0.54
CA ILE A 65 -3.20 8.05 -1.12
C ILE A 65 -2.19 8.50 -0.07
N VAL A 66 -2.65 9.05 1.06
CA VAL A 66 -1.77 9.68 2.05
C VAL A 66 -0.70 8.73 2.59
N PRO A 67 -1.04 7.50 3.05
CA PRO A 67 -0.05 6.60 3.63
C PRO A 67 0.94 6.05 2.60
N ARG A 68 0.52 5.85 1.35
CA ARG A 68 1.35 5.22 0.29
C ARG A 68 2.22 6.23 -0.47
N LEU A 69 1.78 7.48 -0.63
CA LEU A 69 2.53 8.51 -1.35
C LEU A 69 3.41 9.37 -0.44
N TYR A 70 3.05 9.53 0.84
CA TYR A 70 3.82 10.34 1.78
C TYR A 70 4.49 9.47 2.84
N ILE A 71 3.71 8.73 3.63
CA ILE A 71 4.26 8.03 4.80
C ILE A 71 5.27 6.95 4.36
N PHE A 72 4.96 6.17 3.33
CA PHE A 72 5.83 5.12 2.82
C PHE A 72 7.21 5.64 2.36
N PRO A 73 7.33 6.60 1.42
CA PRO A 73 8.65 7.05 0.97
C PRO A 73 9.42 7.83 2.05
N PHE A 74 8.74 8.69 2.81
CA PHE A 74 9.42 9.53 3.80
C PHE A 74 9.88 8.76 5.03
N ILE A 75 9.18 7.70 5.43
CA ILE A 75 9.54 6.89 6.60
C ILE A 75 10.25 5.61 6.18
N VAL A 76 9.62 4.76 5.34
CA VAL A 76 10.13 3.41 5.06
C VAL A 76 11.39 3.46 4.19
N ILE A 77 11.35 4.19 3.06
CA ILE A 77 12.50 4.27 2.14
C ILE A 77 13.67 5.02 2.79
N LYS A 78 13.40 6.15 3.47
CA LYS A 78 14.44 6.92 4.17
C LYS A 78 15.14 6.10 5.26
N GLN A 79 14.37 5.34 6.06
CA GLN A 79 14.93 4.46 7.09
C GLN A 79 15.71 3.29 6.48
N ALA A 80 15.27 2.76 5.33
CA ALA A 80 16.02 1.73 4.60
C ALA A 80 17.37 2.25 4.09
N PHE A 81 17.44 3.50 3.58
CA PHE A 81 18.70 4.14 3.19
C PHE A 81 19.65 4.37 4.39
N LYS A 82 19.10 4.76 5.54
CA LYS A 82 19.89 4.98 6.77
C LYS A 82 20.31 3.68 7.47
N SER A 83 19.73 2.54 7.08
CA SER A 83 20.01 1.26 7.73
C SER A 83 21.47 0.83 7.55
N THR A 84 22.13 0.48 8.65
CA THR A 84 23.52 0.00 8.68
C THR A 84 23.58 -1.50 8.36
N ILE A 85 22.93 -1.93 7.26
CA ILE A 85 23.01 -3.32 6.80
C ILE A 85 24.43 -3.54 6.27
N ASN A 86 25.19 -4.39 6.95
CA ASN A 86 26.61 -4.63 6.67
C ASN A 86 26.84 -5.29 5.29
N ASN A 87 25.85 -6.06 4.81
CA ASN A 87 25.91 -6.71 3.50
C ASN A 87 25.34 -5.80 2.39
N LYS A 88 26.22 -5.29 1.52
CA LYS A 88 25.86 -4.40 0.40
C LYS A 88 24.84 -5.02 -0.57
N VAL A 89 24.95 -6.33 -0.88
CA VAL A 89 24.06 -7.00 -1.84
C VAL A 89 22.64 -7.04 -1.31
N ILE A 90 22.48 -7.44 -0.05
CA ILE A 90 21.18 -7.48 0.63
C ILE A 90 20.55 -6.08 0.68
N ARG A 91 21.34 -5.06 1.02
CA ARG A 91 20.87 -3.67 1.04
C ARG A 91 20.36 -3.21 -0.33
N CYS A 92 21.08 -3.52 -1.42
CA CYS A 92 20.66 -3.18 -2.78
C CYS A 92 19.33 -3.86 -3.16
N VAL A 93 19.17 -5.15 -2.85
CA VAL A 93 17.92 -5.90 -3.14
C VAL A 93 16.72 -5.31 -2.38
N ILE A 94 16.89 -4.92 -1.12
CA ILE A 94 15.82 -4.30 -0.34
C ILE A 94 15.43 -2.96 -0.93
N LEU A 95 16.41 -2.08 -1.19
CA LEU A 95 16.16 -0.75 -1.73
C LEU A 95 15.48 -0.83 -3.11
N SER A 96 15.93 -1.73 -3.99
CA SER A 96 15.28 -1.92 -5.29
C SER A 96 13.85 -2.43 -5.14
N SER A 97 13.59 -3.38 -4.24
CA SER A 97 12.21 -3.87 -3.98
C SER A 97 11.28 -2.77 -3.45
N LEU A 98 11.78 -1.88 -2.57
CA LEU A 98 11.00 -0.78 -2.01
C LEU A 98 10.68 0.29 -3.06
N ILE A 99 11.62 0.57 -3.97
CA ILE A 99 11.41 1.49 -5.09
C ILE A 99 10.38 0.93 -6.06
N ILE A 100 10.48 -0.37 -6.41
CA ILE A 100 9.48 -1.04 -7.26
C ILE A 100 8.09 -0.95 -6.62
N LEU A 101 8.01 -1.17 -5.30
CA LEU A 101 6.75 -1.06 -4.58
C LEU A 101 6.18 0.37 -4.60
N GLN A 102 7.03 1.40 -4.49
CA GLN A 102 6.60 2.79 -4.62
C GLN A 102 6.05 3.11 -6.01
N VAL A 103 6.69 2.61 -7.08
CA VAL A 103 6.19 2.77 -8.45
C VAL A 103 4.81 2.13 -8.59
N LEU A 104 4.62 0.95 -8.01
CA LEU A 104 3.33 0.27 -8.01
C LEU A 104 2.25 1.09 -7.27
N HIS A 105 2.59 1.74 -6.15
CA HIS A 105 1.67 2.65 -5.45
C HIS A 105 1.25 3.84 -6.31
N VAL A 106 2.18 4.45 -7.06
CA VAL A 106 1.86 5.56 -7.96
C VAL A 106 0.89 5.10 -9.05
N ILE A 107 1.12 3.92 -9.64
CA ILE A 107 0.22 3.33 -10.64
C ILE A 107 -1.17 3.12 -10.04
N TRP A 108 -1.26 2.53 -8.85
CA TRP A 108 -2.55 2.26 -8.21
C TRP A 108 -3.31 3.54 -7.83
N THR A 109 -2.61 4.54 -7.31
CA THR A 109 -3.21 5.86 -7.05
C THR A 109 -3.76 6.46 -8.32
N SER A 110 -3.05 6.35 -9.45
CA SER A 110 -3.55 6.85 -10.73
C SER A 110 -4.85 6.16 -11.18
N MET A 111 -5.01 4.86 -10.90
CA MET A 111 -6.24 4.12 -11.20
C MET A 111 -7.41 4.58 -10.32
N ILE A 112 -7.19 4.77 -9.02
CA ILE A 112 -8.24 5.24 -8.09
C ILE A 112 -8.66 6.66 -8.44
N VAL A 113 -7.72 7.55 -8.76
CA VAL A 113 -8.02 8.91 -9.19
C VAL A 113 -8.86 8.90 -10.47
N LYS A 114 -8.51 8.06 -11.46
CA LYS A 114 -9.32 7.91 -12.69
C LYS A 114 -10.74 7.44 -12.42
N ILE A 115 -10.94 6.52 -11.47
CA ILE A 115 -12.27 6.04 -11.08
C ILE A 115 -13.05 7.16 -10.37
N ALA A 116 -12.40 7.88 -9.45
CA ALA A 116 -13.00 9.02 -8.75
C ALA A 116 -13.47 10.12 -9.72
N PHE A 117 -12.62 10.51 -10.69
CA PHE A 117 -13.00 11.49 -11.71
C PHE A 117 -14.19 11.02 -12.56
N ARG A 118 -14.22 9.73 -12.92
CA ARG A 118 -15.33 9.17 -13.70
C ARG A 118 -16.65 9.18 -12.93
N MET A 119 -16.63 9.02 -11.60
CA MET A 119 -17.83 9.12 -10.75
C MET A 119 -18.33 10.56 -10.54
N ILE A 120 -17.49 11.57 -10.79
CA ILE A 120 -17.87 12.99 -10.65
C ILE A 120 -18.38 13.56 -11.98
N ILE A 121 -17.80 13.12 -13.10
CA ILE A 121 -18.10 13.63 -14.46
C ILE A 121 -19.22 12.84 -15.15
N GLY A 122 -19.43 11.57 -14.78
CA GLY A 122 -20.54 10.74 -15.26
C GLY A 122 -21.67 10.67 -14.25
#